data_AF-A0A9E2JDT1-F1
#
_entry.id   AF-A0A9E2JDT1-F1
#
_cell.length_a   1.000
_cell.length_b   1.000
_cell.length_c   1.000
_cell.angle_alpha   90.00
_cell.angle_beta   90.00
_cell.angle_gamma   90.00
#
_symmetry.space_group_name_H-M   'P 1'
#
loop_
_entity.id
_entity.type
_entity.pdbx_description
1 polymer ?
#
loop_
_entity_poly.entity_id
_entity_poly.type
_entity_poly.pdbx_seq_one_letter_code
_entity_poly.pdbx_strand_id
1 'polypeptide(L)'
;MEEKRRILIVDDMPSNIKILADVLKTDYRISVATSGREALELASGDAPPDLILLDVLMPEMDGYEVCRRLKLGRRTRDIPVLFVTAMA
;
A
#
# COMPACT_ATOMS: atom_id res chain seq x y z
N MET A 1 24.48 5.87 -6.48
CA MET A 1 23.52 4.76 -6.35
C MET A 1 22.14 5.39 -6.34
N GLU A 2 21.31 5.14 -7.35
CA GLU A 2 19.92 5.60 -7.30
C GLU A 2 19.20 4.83 -6.19
N GLU A 3 18.58 5.55 -5.26
CA GLU A 3 17.70 4.91 -4.28
C GLU A 3 16.47 4.36 -5.01
N LYS A 4 16.22 3.06 -4.88
CA LYS A 4 14.99 2.44 -5.35
C LYS A 4 13.79 3.08 -4.64
N ARG A 5 12.81 3.53 -5.42
CA ARG A 5 11.51 4.01 -4.95
C ARG A 5 10.81 2.94 -4.11
N ARG A 6 10.02 3.36 -3.13
CA ARG A 6 9.33 2.49 -2.17
C ARG A 6 7.87 2.34 -2.56
N ILE A 7 7.41 1.10 -2.67
CA ILE A 7 6.01 0.77 -2.91
C ILE A 7 5.47 0.05 -1.67
N LEU A 8 4.31 0.50 -1.19
CA LEU A 8 3.53 -0.20 -0.16
C LEU A 8 2.39 -0.97 -0.83
N ILE A 9 2.36 -2.28 -0.63
CA ILE A 9 1.28 -3.16 -1.09
C ILE A 9 0.35 -3.43 0.08
N VAL A 10 -0.95 -3.19 -0.09
CA VAL A 10 -1.97 -3.35 0.95
C VAL A 10 -3.07 -4.27 0.41
N ASP A 11 -3.14 -5.48 0.94
CA ASP A 11 -4.09 -6.52 0.54
C ASP A 11 -4.16 -7.57 1.68
N ASP A 12 -5.33 -8.10 2.01
CA ASP A 12 -5.49 -9.08 3.10
C ASP A 12 -5.18 -10.52 2.65
N MET A 13 -5.07 -10.77 1.35
CA MET A 13 -4.73 -12.07 0.76
C MET A 13 -3.21 -12.20 0.52
N PRO A 14 -2.51 -13.09 1.26
CA PRO A 14 -1.06 -13.26 1.08
C PRO A 14 -0.63 -13.69 -0.33
N SER A 15 -1.51 -14.35 -1.08
CA SER A 15 -1.27 -14.73 -2.47
C SER A 15 -1.12 -13.52 -3.39
N ASN A 16 -2.00 -12.52 -3.26
CA ASN A 16 -1.99 -11.31 -4.08
C ASN A 16 -0.74 -10.48 -3.80
N ILE A 17 -0.43 -10.31 -2.51
CA ILE A 17 0.81 -9.67 -2.04
C ILE A 17 2.02 -10.32 -2.71
N LYS A 18 2.12 -11.66 -2.65
CA LYS A 18 3.27 -12.39 -3.18
C LYS A 18 3.44 -12.16 -4.68
N ILE A 19 2.35 -12.24 -5.45
CA ILE A 19 2.38 -12.00 -6.90
C ILE A 19 2.87 -10.58 -7.21
N LEU A 20 2.29 -9.57 -6.57
CA LEU A 20 2.67 -8.17 -6.80
C LEU A 20 4.11 -7.88 -6.36
N ALA A 21 4.52 -8.42 -5.21
CA ALA A 21 5.88 -8.27 -4.71
C ALA A 21 6.90 -8.94 -5.65
N ASP A 22 6.61 -10.13 -6.16
CA ASP A 22 7.50 -10.86 -7.07
C ASP A 22 7.71 -10.11 -8.39
N VAL A 23 6.68 -9.42 -8.89
CA VAL A 23 6.77 -8.58 -10.11
C VAL A 23 7.59 -7.31 -9.86
N LEU A 24 7.45 -6.67 -8.69
CA LEU A 24 7.98 -5.31 -8.46
C LEU A 24 9.31 -5.26 -7.70
N LYS A 25 9.70 -6.33 -6.96
CA LYS A 25 10.89 -6.33 -6.08
C LYS A 25 12.23 -6.12 -6.80
N THR A 26 12.30 -6.38 -8.11
CA THR A 26 13.52 -6.19 -8.89
C THR A 26 13.85 -4.71 -9.05
N ASP A 27 12.85 -3.86 -9.23
CA ASP A 27 13.02 -2.44 -9.52
C ASP A 27 12.73 -1.54 -8.29
N TYR A 28 11.90 -2.00 -7.36
CA TYR A 28 11.40 -1.21 -6.24
C TYR A 28 11.73 -1.85 -4.87
N ARG A 29 11.75 -1.01 -3.82
CA ARG A 29 11.72 -1.49 -2.43
C ARG A 29 10.27 -1.73 -2.04
N ILE A 30 9.96 -2.96 -1.65
CA ILE A 30 8.58 -3.36 -1.32
C ILE A 30 8.40 -3.37 0.20
N SER A 31 7.31 -2.76 0.63
CA SER A 31 6.72 -2.91 1.96
C SER A 31 5.32 -3.48 1.81
N VAL A 32 4.84 -4.19 2.81
CA VAL A 32 3.57 -4.91 2.77
C VAL A 32 2.78 -4.58 4.02
N ALA A 33 1.48 -4.38 3.86
CA ALA A 33 0.50 -4.38 4.94
C ALA A 33 -0.62 -5.37 4.62
N THR A 34 -1.05 -6.14 5.62
CA THR A 34 -2.19 -7.09 5.49
C THR A 34 -3.49 -6.56 6.07
N SER A 35 -3.48 -5.31 6.54
CA SER A 35 -4.65 -4.63 7.08
C SER A 35 -4.60 -3.13 6.80
N GLY A 36 -5.77 -2.49 6.76
CA GLY A 36 -5.87 -1.04 6.63
C GLY A 36 -5.18 -0.28 7.77
N ARG A 37 -5.14 -0.84 8.98
CA ARG A 37 -4.45 -0.24 10.12
C ARG A 37 -2.94 -0.22 9.93
N GLU A 38 -2.36 -1.38 9.60
CA GLU A 38 -0.92 -1.49 9.34
C GLU A 38 -0.51 -0.59 8.16
N ALA A 39 -1.34 -0.49 7.13
CA ALA A 39 -1.10 0.40 5.99
C ALA A 39 -0.97 1.87 6.42
N LEU A 40 -1.84 2.35 7.32
CA LEU A 40 -1.79 3.72 7.83
C LEU A 40 -0.55 3.97 8.70
N GLU A 41 -0.17 2.99 9.51
CA GLU A 41 1.03 3.05 10.35
C GLU A 41 2.30 3.11 9.50
N LEU A 42 2.45 2.22 8.51
CA LEU A 42 3.59 2.20 7.59
C LEU A 42 3.66 3.44 6.72
N ALA A 43 2.53 3.91 6.18
CA ALA A 43 2.50 5.09 5.32
C ALA A 43 2.90 6.38 6.08
N SER A 44 2.65 6.43 7.39
CA SER A 44 2.91 7.62 8.23
C SER A 44 4.26 7.57 8.96
N GLY A 45 4.99 6.46 8.85
CA GLY A 45 6.27 6.22 9.52
C GLY A 45 7.42 7.08 9.00
N ASP A 46 8.63 6.79 9.47
CA ASP A 46 9.85 7.55 9.13
C ASP A 46 10.29 7.36 7.67
N ALA A 47 9.73 6.36 7.00
CA ALA A 47 10.11 5.88 5.68
C ALA A 47 8.85 5.75 4.79
N PRO A 48 8.16 6.85 4.47
CA PRO A 48 6.90 6.80 3.74
C PRO A 48 7.09 6.23 2.33
N PRO A 49 6.09 5.53 1.77
CA PRO A 49 6.14 5.02 0.41
C PRO A 49 5.98 6.14 -0.62
N ASP A 50 6.55 5.94 -1.80
CA ASP A 50 6.34 6.80 -2.97
C ASP A 50 5.01 6.47 -3.70
N LEU A 51 4.48 5.26 -3.51
CA LEU A 51 3.23 4.76 -4.10
C LEU A 51 2.59 3.71 -3.19
N ILE A 52 1.27 3.73 -3.08
CA ILE A 52 0.49 2.71 -2.38
C ILE A 52 -0.35 1.95 -3.40
N LEU A 53 -0.18 0.62 -3.46
CA LEU A 53 -1.10 -0.29 -4.14
C LEU A 53 -2.10 -0.79 -3.09
N LEU A 54 -3.38 -0.53 -3.31
CA LEU A 54 -4.41 -0.74 -2.28
C LEU A 54 -5.55 -1.58 -2.83
N ASP A 55 -5.81 -2.74 -2.23
CA ASP A 55 -7.05 -3.46 -2.50
C ASP A 55 -8.23 -2.75 -1.83
N VAL A 56 -9.39 -2.90 -2.45
CA VAL A 56 -10.65 -2.32 -2.00
C VAL A 56 -11.37 -3.24 -1.02
N LEU A 57 -11.31 -4.55 -1.24
CA LEU A 57 -12.14 -5.56 -0.59
C LEU A 57 -11.39 -6.21 0.59
N MET A 58 -11.18 -5.45 1.66
CA MET A 58 -10.54 -5.95 2.88
C MET A 58 -11.52 -6.09 4.06
N PRO A 59 -11.29 -7.04 4.98
CA PRO A 59 -12.06 -7.16 6.22
C PRO A 59 -11.78 -5.97 7.15
N GLU A 60 -12.77 -5.66 8.01
CA GLU A 60 -12.76 -4.58 9.00
C GLU A 60 -12.74 -3.14 8.44
N MET A 61 -11.82 -2.83 7.52
CA MET A 61 -11.67 -1.52 6.90
C MET A 61 -11.42 -1.69 5.40
N ASP A 62 -12.40 -1.24 4.60
CA ASP A 62 -12.25 -1.25 3.15
C ASP A 62 -11.16 -0.29 2.65
N GLY A 63 -10.68 -0.52 1.43
CA GLY A 63 -9.63 0.30 0.83
C GLY A 63 -10.04 1.76 0.62
N TYR A 64 -11.34 2.07 0.50
CA TYR A 64 -11.79 3.46 0.38
C TYR A 64 -11.59 4.23 1.68
N GLU A 65 -11.90 3.64 2.82
CA GLU A 65 -11.70 4.24 4.13
C GLU A 65 -10.20 4.41 4.44
N VAL A 66 -9.36 3.42 4.09
CA VAL A 66 -7.89 3.56 4.17
C VAL A 66 -7.42 4.75 3.33
N CYS A 67 -7.85 4.82 2.06
CA CYS A 67 -7.50 5.92 1.17
C CYS A 67 -7.95 7.27 1.73
N ARG A 68 -9.19 7.37 2.23
CA ARG A 68 -9.70 8.59 2.87
C ARG A 68 -8.81 9.04 4.02
N ARG A 69 -8.42 8.13 4.92
CA ARG A 69 -7.53 8.44 6.07
C ARG A 69 -6.13 8.86 5.63
N LEU A 70 -5.57 8.20 4.60
CA LEU A 70 -4.31 8.63 3.99
C LEU A 70 -4.41 10.05 3.43
N LYS A 71 -5.51 10.40 2.75
CA LYS A 71 -5.72 11.73 2.18
C LYS A 71 -5.96 12.83 3.22
N LEU A 72 -6.44 12.48 4.41
CA LEU A 72 -6.57 13.42 5.53
C LEU A 72 -5.22 13.71 6.22
N GLY A 73 -4.29 12.75 6.22
CA GLY A 73 -2.99 12.88 6.87
C GLY A 73 -2.07 13.93 6.22
N ARG A 74 -1.41 14.77 7.03
CA ARG A 74 -0.46 15.77 6.52
C ARG A 74 0.75 15.15 5.81
N ARG A 75 1.20 13.99 6.27
CA ARG A 75 2.38 13.29 5.73
C ARG A 75 2.05 12.37 4.55
N THR A 76 0.79 11.95 4.45
CA THR A 76 0.35 10.87 3.54
C THR A 76 -0.55 11.35 2.40
N ARG A 77 -1.07 12.58 2.47
CA ARG A 77 -2.04 13.10 1.49
C ARG A 77 -1.56 13.10 0.04
N ASP A 78 -0.27 13.37 -0.16
CA ASP A 78 0.31 13.53 -1.50
C ASP A 78 0.80 12.19 -2.07
N ILE A 79 0.81 11.12 -1.26
CA ILE A 79 1.21 9.79 -1.72
C ILE A 79 0.15 9.29 -2.71
N PRO A 80 0.52 8.98 -3.96
CA PRO A 80 -0.42 8.41 -4.92
C PRO A 80 -0.92 7.05 -4.44
N VAL A 81 -2.22 6.81 -4.64
CA VAL A 81 -2.88 5.53 -4.31
C VAL A 81 -3.41 4.96 -5.62
N LEU A 82 -2.95 3.75 -5.95
CA LEU A 82 -3.47 2.97 -7.07
C LEU A 82 -4.32 1.85 -6.49
N PHE A 83 -5.62 1.89 -6.76
CA PHE A 83 -6.49 0.78 -6.40
C PHE A 83 -6.20 -0.41 -7.29
N VAL A 84 -5.90 -1.55 -6.67
CA VAL A 84 -5.66 -2.83 -7.34
C VAL A 84 -6.63 -3.81 -6.74
N THR A 85 -7.73 -4.07 -7.44
CA THR A 85 -8.76 -4.99 -6.98
C THR A 85 -9.08 -5.98 -8.09
N ALA A 86 -9.46 -7.20 -7.72
CA ALA A 86 -9.90 -8.22 -8.63
C ALA A 86 -11.36 -8.56 -8.32
N MET A 87 -12.20 -8.64 -9.35
CA MET A 87 -13.45 -9.39 -9.22
C MET A 87 -13.10 -10.87 -9.29
N ALA A 88 -13.41 -11.60 -8.22
CA ALA A 88 -13.54 -13.06 -8.27
C ALA A 88 -14.85 -13.45 -8.96
#